data_AF-P53078-F1
#
_entry.id   AF-P53078-F1
#
_cell.length_a   1.000
_cell.length_b   1.000
_cell.length_c   1.000
_cell.angle_alpha   90.00
_cell.angle_beta   90.00
_cell.angle_gamma   90.00
#
_symmetry.space_group_name_H-M   'P 1'
#
loop_
_entity.id
_entity.type
_entity.pdbx_description
1 polymer ?
#
loop_
_entity_poly.entity_id
_entity_poly.type
_entity_poly.pdbx_seq_one_letter_code
_entity_poly.pdbx_strand_id
1 'polypeptide(L)'
;MTVEYTASDLATYQNEVNEQIAKNKAHLESLTHPGSKVTFPIDQDISATPQNPNLKVFFFDIDNCLYKSSTRIHDLMQQSILRFFQTHLKLSPEDAHVLNNSYYKEYGLAIRGLVMFHKVNALEYNRLVDDSLPLQDILKPDIPLRNMLLRLRQSGKIDKLWLFTNAYKNHAIRCLRLLGIADLFDGLTYCDYSRTDTLVCKPHVKAFEKAMKESGLARYENAYFIDDSGKNIETGIKLGMKTCIHLVENEVNEILGQTPEGAIVISDILELPHVVSDLF
;
A
#
# COMPACT_ATOMS: atom_id res chain seq x y z
N MET A 1 -23.56 -16.26 19.55
CA MET A 1 -22.86 -16.22 20.85
C MET A 1 -21.94 -15.03 20.84
N THR A 2 -22.22 -14.00 21.63
CA THR A 2 -21.29 -12.88 21.86
C THR A 2 -20.12 -13.40 22.67
N VAL A 3 -18.93 -13.46 22.06
CA VAL A 3 -17.70 -13.78 22.78
C VAL A 3 -17.36 -12.54 23.61
N GLU A 4 -17.54 -12.62 24.93
CA GLU A 4 -17.13 -11.55 25.84
C GLU A 4 -15.60 -11.54 25.92
N TYR A 5 -14.97 -10.62 25.17
CA TYR A 5 -13.54 -10.35 25.30
C TYR A 5 -13.25 -9.69 26.64
N THR A 6 -12.51 -10.40 27.49
CA THR A 6 -12.10 -9.91 28.80
C THR A 6 -10.96 -8.90 28.69
N ALA A 7 -10.76 -8.09 29.74
CA ALA A 7 -9.58 -7.22 29.82
C ALA A 7 -8.26 -8.02 29.75
N SER A 8 -8.27 -9.27 30.22
CA SER A 8 -7.14 -10.19 30.13
C SER A 8 -6.80 -10.55 28.68
N ASP A 9 -7.82 -10.77 27.84
CA ASP A 9 -7.62 -11.14 26.43
C ASP A 9 -6.98 -9.98 25.64
N LEU A 10 -7.40 -8.74 25.92
CA LEU A 10 -6.83 -7.55 25.30
C LEU A 10 -5.36 -7.36 25.73
N ALA A 11 -5.06 -7.53 27.01
CA ALA A 11 -3.69 -7.41 27.51
C ALA A 11 -2.74 -8.45 26.91
N THR A 12 -3.17 -9.72 26.84
CA THR A 12 -2.41 -10.79 26.19
C THR A 12 -2.17 -10.46 24.71
N TYR A 13 -3.20 -10.04 23.98
CA TYR A 13 -3.07 -9.66 22.58
C TYR A 13 -2.10 -8.49 22.38
N GLN A 14 -2.16 -7.45 23.21
CA GLN A 14 -1.24 -6.32 23.14
C GLN A 14 0.22 -6.74 23.40
N ASN A 15 0.45 -7.68 24.30
CA ASN A 15 1.78 -8.24 24.56
C ASN A 15 2.31 -9.03 23.35
N GLU A 16 1.49 -9.91 22.76
CA GLU A 16 1.84 -10.65 21.53
C GLU A 16 2.25 -9.70 20.40
N VAL A 17 1.47 -8.62 20.19
CA VAL A 17 1.77 -7.60 19.18
C VAL A 17 3.09 -6.88 19.49
N ASN A 18 3.33 -6.50 20.74
CA ASN A 18 4.56 -5.81 21.12
C ASN A 18 5.80 -6.67 20.91
N GLU A 19 5.73 -7.96 21.26
CA GLU A 19 6.80 -8.91 21.00
C GLU A 19 7.06 -9.06 19.50
N GLN A 20 5.99 -9.16 18.69
CA GLN A 20 6.14 -9.27 17.25
C GLN A 20 6.74 -8.00 16.63
N ILE A 21 6.31 -6.81 17.04
CA ILE A 21 6.90 -5.53 16.60
C ILE A 21 8.39 -5.45 16.94
N ALA A 22 8.79 -5.92 18.13
CA ALA A 22 10.20 -5.96 18.53
C ALA A 22 11.02 -6.87 17.60
N LYS A 23 10.50 -8.07 17.28
CA LYS A 23 11.12 -8.99 16.30
C LYS A 23 11.21 -8.35 14.91
N ASN A 24 10.14 -7.69 14.47
CA ASN A 24 10.06 -7.01 13.17
C ASN A 24 11.18 -5.95 13.05
N LYS A 25 11.35 -5.12 14.08
CA LYS A 25 12.40 -4.09 14.12
C LYS A 25 13.81 -4.70 14.13
N ALA A 26 14.05 -5.69 14.99
CA ALA A 26 15.36 -6.33 15.09
C ALA A 26 15.77 -6.99 13.77
N HIS A 27 14.82 -7.64 13.08
CA HIS A 27 15.08 -8.25 11.79
C HIS A 27 15.46 -7.22 10.72
N LEU A 28 14.69 -6.13 10.58
CA LEU A 28 14.97 -5.09 9.58
C LEU A 28 16.36 -4.48 9.73
N GLU A 29 16.82 -4.25 10.96
CA GLU A 29 18.16 -3.71 11.23
C GLU A 29 19.29 -4.71 10.97
N SER A 30 18.97 -6.01 10.86
CA SER A 30 19.94 -7.06 10.52
C SER A 30 20.09 -7.31 9.02
N LEU A 31 19.25 -6.70 8.18
CA LEU A 31 19.28 -6.91 6.73
C LEU A 31 20.57 -6.35 6.10
N THR A 32 21.20 -7.14 5.23
CA THR A 32 22.46 -6.77 4.55
C THR A 32 22.41 -6.89 3.03
N HIS A 33 21.32 -7.43 2.46
CA HIS A 33 21.21 -7.61 1.01
C HIS A 33 21.00 -6.26 0.27
N PRO A 34 21.28 -6.19 -1.04
CA PRO A 34 21.00 -5.00 -1.85
C PRO A 34 19.54 -4.54 -1.74
N GLY A 35 19.34 -3.22 -1.73
CA GLY A 35 18.02 -2.59 -1.60
C GLY A 35 17.31 -2.80 -0.26
N SER A 36 18.01 -3.26 0.77
CA SER A 36 17.47 -3.36 2.14
C SER A 36 17.42 -2.03 2.90
N LYS A 37 17.96 -0.95 2.33
CA LYS A 37 18.02 0.38 2.95
C LYS A 37 17.28 1.39 2.08
N VAL A 38 16.39 2.18 2.71
CA VAL A 38 15.72 3.31 2.06
C VAL A 38 16.75 4.38 1.72
N THR A 39 16.77 4.83 0.46
CA THR A 39 17.68 5.90 0.00
C THR A 39 16.97 7.18 -0.42
N PHE A 40 15.64 7.17 -0.46
CA PHE A 40 14.82 8.33 -0.73
C PHE A 40 14.32 8.98 0.58
N PRO A 41 14.06 10.29 0.59
CA PRO A 41 13.56 10.96 1.78
C PRO A 41 12.09 10.64 2.01
N ILE A 42 11.71 10.53 3.29
CA ILE A 42 10.32 10.36 3.74
C ILE A 42 9.85 11.68 4.34
N ASP A 43 8.57 12.03 4.12
CA ASP A 43 7.95 13.26 4.63
C ASP A 43 8.59 14.56 4.09
N GLN A 44 9.28 14.50 2.94
CA GLN A 44 9.90 15.69 2.35
C GLN A 44 8.87 16.54 1.60
N ASP A 45 8.72 17.79 2.03
CA ASP A 45 7.95 18.78 1.29
C ASP A 45 8.79 19.31 0.12
N ILE A 46 8.48 18.83 -1.09
CA ILE A 46 9.14 19.31 -2.32
C ILE A 46 8.40 20.49 -2.97
N SER A 47 7.31 21.00 -2.37
CA SER A 47 6.48 22.05 -2.99
C SER A 47 7.22 23.37 -3.19
N ALA A 48 8.33 23.58 -2.50
CA ALA A 48 9.16 24.78 -2.63
C ALA A 48 10.15 24.75 -3.81
N THR A 49 10.41 23.60 -4.44
CA THR A 49 11.44 23.49 -5.49
C THR A 49 10.80 23.24 -6.86
N PRO A 50 10.88 24.19 -7.81
CA PRO A 50 10.37 23.98 -9.17
C PRO A 50 10.96 22.71 -9.78
N GLN A 51 10.10 21.84 -10.29
CA GLN A 51 10.49 20.62 -10.99
C GLN A 51 10.34 20.81 -12.51
N ASN A 52 11.00 19.94 -13.28
CA ASN A 52 10.82 19.87 -14.73
C ASN A 52 9.32 19.62 -15.06
N PRO A 53 8.62 20.46 -15.83
CA PRO A 53 7.20 20.24 -16.15
C PRO A 53 6.98 18.98 -17.02
N ASN A 54 8.01 18.49 -17.70
CA ASN A 54 7.98 17.26 -18.49
C ASN A 54 8.35 16.01 -17.69
N LEU A 55 8.50 16.12 -16.36
CA LEU A 55 8.81 15.01 -15.48
C LEU A 55 7.80 13.86 -15.67
N LYS A 56 8.31 12.67 -15.99
CA LYS A 56 7.53 11.44 -16.07
C LYS A 56 7.65 10.63 -14.81
N VAL A 57 6.52 10.23 -14.24
CA VAL A 57 6.45 9.50 -12.98
C VAL A 57 5.69 8.21 -13.19
N PHE A 58 6.23 7.11 -12.67
CA PHE A 58 5.52 5.83 -12.60
C PHE A 58 5.17 5.56 -11.14
N PHE A 59 3.88 5.57 -10.82
CA PHE A 59 3.33 5.24 -9.51
C PHE A 59 3.11 3.73 -9.35
N PHE A 60 3.52 3.20 -8.21
CA PHE A 60 3.36 1.80 -7.83
C PHE A 60 2.60 1.71 -6.52
N ASP A 61 1.52 0.93 -6.49
CA ASP A 61 1.04 0.40 -5.21
C ASP A 61 2.05 -0.60 -4.61
N ILE A 62 1.82 -1.06 -3.37
CA ILE A 62 2.71 -1.96 -2.65
C ILE A 62 2.04 -3.30 -2.41
N ASP A 63 0.91 -3.30 -1.72
CA ASP A 63 0.28 -4.50 -1.19
C ASP A 63 -0.43 -5.25 -2.31
N ASN A 64 -0.15 -6.56 -2.48
CA ASN A 64 -0.57 -7.35 -3.64
C ASN A 64 -0.06 -6.81 -5.01
N CYS A 65 0.83 -5.81 -5.01
CA CYS A 65 1.42 -5.23 -6.21
C CYS A 65 2.92 -5.55 -6.33
N LEU A 66 3.74 -5.09 -5.38
CA LEU A 66 5.17 -5.38 -5.32
C LEU A 66 5.48 -6.76 -4.74
N TYR A 67 4.47 -7.40 -4.16
CA TYR A 67 4.49 -8.81 -3.80
C TYR A 67 3.15 -9.43 -4.20
N LYS A 68 3.15 -10.73 -4.46
CA LYS A 68 1.96 -11.43 -4.95
C LYS A 68 0.87 -11.56 -3.89
N SER A 69 -0.38 -11.53 -4.30
CA SER A 69 -1.53 -11.83 -3.42
C SER A 69 -1.47 -13.27 -2.87
N SER A 70 -0.87 -14.19 -3.63
CA SER A 70 -0.60 -15.57 -3.20
C SER A 70 0.35 -15.70 -1.99
N THR A 71 1.01 -14.62 -1.55
CA THR A 71 1.73 -14.58 -0.26
C THR A 71 0.79 -14.64 0.94
N ARG A 72 -0.52 -14.41 0.75
CA ARG A 72 -1.56 -14.44 1.78
C ARG A 72 -1.36 -13.41 2.91
N ILE A 73 -0.55 -12.38 2.68
CA ILE A 73 -0.37 -11.28 3.63
C ILE A 73 -1.70 -10.57 3.88
N HIS A 74 -2.50 -10.36 2.84
CA HIS A 74 -3.83 -9.78 2.98
C HIS A 74 -4.76 -10.64 3.86
N ASP A 75 -4.65 -11.97 3.84
CA ASP A 75 -5.42 -12.84 4.74
C ASP A 75 -5.03 -12.63 6.21
N LEU A 76 -3.73 -12.42 6.49
CA LEU A 76 -3.22 -12.12 7.83
C LEU A 76 -3.65 -10.73 8.30
N MET A 77 -3.65 -9.74 7.39
CA MET A 77 -4.21 -8.41 7.65
C MET A 77 -5.68 -8.54 8.04
N GLN A 78 -6.49 -9.21 7.21
CA GLN A 78 -7.93 -9.35 7.47
C GLN A 78 -8.23 -10.05 8.81
N GLN A 79 -7.46 -11.07 9.19
CA GLN A 79 -7.57 -11.69 10.53
C GLN A 79 -7.33 -10.67 11.66
N SER A 80 -6.27 -9.87 11.53
CA SER A 80 -5.93 -8.84 12.52
C SER A 80 -6.97 -7.73 12.58
N ILE A 81 -7.49 -7.30 11.42
CA ILE A 81 -8.57 -6.34 11.30
C ILE A 81 -9.83 -6.86 12.01
N LEU A 82 -10.26 -8.09 11.72
CA LEU A 82 -11.45 -8.66 12.36
C LEU A 82 -11.27 -8.82 13.88
N ARG A 83 -10.06 -9.20 14.33
CA ARG A 83 -9.74 -9.26 15.76
C ARG A 83 -9.84 -7.87 16.40
N PHE A 84 -9.41 -6.81 15.71
CA PHE A 84 -9.60 -5.43 16.17
C PHE A 84 -11.09 -5.06 16.30
N PHE A 85 -11.91 -5.34 15.29
CA PHE A 85 -13.35 -5.05 15.34
C PHE A 85 -14.03 -5.79 16.50
N GLN A 86 -13.72 -7.07 16.72
CA GLN A 86 -14.31 -7.83 17.82
C GLN A 86 -13.86 -7.31 19.20
N THR A 87 -12.57 -7.02 19.37
CA THR A 87 -12.01 -6.61 20.67
C THR A 87 -12.34 -5.16 21.05
N HIS A 88 -12.30 -4.23 20.08
CA HIS A 88 -12.47 -2.79 20.32
C HIS A 88 -13.90 -2.29 20.08
N LEU A 89 -14.60 -2.81 19.07
CA LEU A 89 -16.00 -2.43 18.79
C LEU A 89 -17.02 -3.39 19.42
N LYS A 90 -16.57 -4.49 20.04
CA LYS A 90 -17.43 -5.49 20.70
C LYS A 90 -18.47 -6.10 19.75
N LEU A 91 -18.07 -6.27 18.49
CA LEU A 91 -18.90 -6.86 17.44
C LEU A 91 -18.77 -8.38 17.41
N SER A 92 -19.82 -9.06 16.96
CA SER A 92 -19.72 -10.48 16.60
C SER A 92 -18.80 -10.65 15.38
N PRO A 93 -18.24 -11.85 15.14
CA PRO A 93 -17.44 -12.11 13.95
C PRO A 93 -18.17 -11.76 12.64
N GLU A 94 -19.47 -12.06 12.55
CA GLU A 94 -20.29 -11.76 11.37
C GLU A 94 -20.46 -10.26 11.17
N ASP A 95 -20.82 -9.52 12.22
CA ASP A 95 -20.98 -8.06 12.14
C ASP A 95 -19.65 -7.36 11.84
N ALA A 96 -18.54 -7.88 12.39
CA ALA A 96 -17.20 -7.40 12.07
C ALA A 96 -16.86 -7.58 10.58
N HIS A 97 -17.19 -8.74 10.01
CA HIS A 97 -17.02 -9.00 8.58
C HIS A 97 -17.86 -8.05 7.71
N VAL A 98 -19.15 -7.90 8.03
CA VAL A 98 -20.05 -7.02 7.28
C VAL A 98 -19.56 -5.57 7.33
N LEU A 99 -19.21 -5.07 8.52
CA LEU A 99 -18.78 -3.69 8.69
C LEU A 99 -17.41 -3.42 8.04
N ASN A 100 -16.47 -4.36 8.17
CA ASN A 100 -15.18 -4.29 7.49
C ASN A 100 -15.36 -4.19 5.97
N ASN A 101 -16.15 -5.10 5.38
CA ASN A 101 -16.40 -5.13 3.95
C ASN A 101 -17.13 -3.87 3.46
N SER A 102 -18.09 -3.35 4.24
CA SER A 102 -18.80 -2.12 3.92
C SER A 102 -17.83 -0.92 3.84
N TYR A 103 -17.01 -0.72 4.87
CA TYR A 103 -16.04 0.37 4.88
C TYR A 103 -14.94 0.18 3.83
N TYR A 104 -14.47 -1.03 3.61
CA TYR A 104 -13.46 -1.29 2.60
C TYR A 104 -14.01 -1.00 1.19
N LYS A 105 -15.24 -1.46 0.89
CA LYS A 105 -15.89 -1.24 -0.40
C LYS A 105 -16.15 0.25 -0.68
N GLU A 106 -16.58 1.00 0.31
CA GLU A 106 -16.93 2.41 0.14
C GLU A 106 -15.68 3.32 0.13
N TYR A 107 -14.72 3.06 1.02
CA TYR A 107 -13.64 3.99 1.30
C TYR A 107 -12.26 3.57 0.77
N GLY A 108 -12.09 2.33 0.32
CA GLY A 108 -10.79 1.76 -0.07
C GLY A 108 -9.89 1.39 1.12
N LEU A 109 -10.28 1.74 2.34
CA LEU A 109 -9.64 1.35 3.60
C LEU A 109 -10.71 1.26 4.70
N ALA A 110 -10.79 0.11 5.38
CA ALA A 110 -11.72 -0.06 6.49
C ALA A 110 -11.46 0.93 7.65
N ILE A 111 -10.18 1.23 7.91
CA ILE A 111 -9.78 2.17 8.97
C ILE A 111 -10.32 3.59 8.75
N ARG A 112 -10.58 4.00 7.50
CA ARG A 112 -11.21 5.30 7.24
C ARG A 112 -12.62 5.39 7.83
N GLY A 113 -13.42 4.33 7.69
CA GLY A 113 -14.75 4.26 8.32
C GLY A 113 -14.66 4.19 9.85
N LEU A 114 -13.71 3.42 10.38
CA LEU A 114 -13.45 3.34 11.82
C LEU A 114 -13.09 4.70 12.44
N VAL A 115 -12.23 5.49 11.80
CA VAL A 115 -11.87 6.84 12.28
C VAL A 115 -13.10 7.76 12.30
N MET A 116 -13.86 7.81 11.20
CA MET A 116 -14.99 8.73 11.06
C MET A 116 -16.12 8.42 12.04
N PHE A 117 -16.52 7.15 12.12
CA PHE A 117 -17.75 6.73 12.81
C PHE A 117 -17.52 6.14 14.20
N HIS A 118 -16.33 5.59 14.48
CA HIS A 118 -16.03 4.92 15.75
C HIS A 118 -14.93 5.61 16.56
N LYS A 119 -14.40 6.75 16.07
CA LYS A 119 -13.33 7.53 16.72
C LYS A 119 -12.10 6.69 17.07
N VAL A 120 -11.83 5.68 16.25
CA VAL A 120 -10.65 4.83 16.37
C VAL A 120 -9.40 5.67 16.11
N ASN A 121 -8.38 5.49 16.94
CA ASN A 121 -7.05 6.01 16.68
C ASN A 121 -6.37 5.13 15.60
N ALA A 122 -6.11 5.70 14.42
CA ALA A 122 -5.57 4.95 13.30
C ALA A 122 -4.12 4.45 13.49
N LEU A 123 -3.31 5.15 14.29
CA LEU A 123 -1.96 4.68 14.62
C LEU A 123 -2.00 3.47 15.57
N GLU A 124 -2.88 3.47 16.58
CA GLU A 124 -3.04 2.30 17.46
C GLU A 124 -3.64 1.11 16.70
N TYR A 125 -4.61 1.36 15.81
CA TYR A 125 -5.10 0.32 14.90
C TYR A 125 -3.96 -0.25 14.03
N ASN A 126 -3.15 0.60 13.41
CA ASN A 126 -2.04 0.17 12.55
C ASN A 126 -0.99 -0.64 13.31
N ARG A 127 -0.73 -0.28 14.58
CA ARG A 127 0.15 -1.04 15.47
C ARG A 127 -0.34 -2.50 15.62
N LEU A 128 -1.66 -2.69 15.72
CA LEU A 128 -2.31 -3.98 15.94
C LEU A 128 -2.56 -4.78 14.65
N VAL A 129 -2.47 -4.14 13.49
CA VAL A 129 -2.72 -4.76 12.18
C VAL A 129 -1.41 -4.85 11.40
N ASP A 130 -1.10 -3.87 10.55
CA ASP A 130 0.00 -3.94 9.59
C ASP A 130 1.38 -4.06 10.27
N ASP A 131 1.64 -3.27 11.31
CA ASP A 131 2.95 -3.26 12.00
C ASP A 131 3.21 -4.58 12.74
N SER A 132 2.16 -5.32 13.07
CA SER A 132 2.23 -6.60 13.80
C SER A 132 2.44 -7.82 12.89
N LEU A 133 2.32 -7.69 11.57
CA LEU A 133 2.45 -8.82 10.65
C LEU A 133 3.85 -9.45 10.74
N PRO A 134 4.01 -10.78 10.60
CA PRO A 134 5.31 -11.45 10.60
C PRO A 134 5.98 -11.47 9.20
N LEU A 135 6.08 -10.32 8.55
CA LEU A 135 6.49 -10.23 7.14
C LEU A 135 7.90 -10.80 6.85
N GLN A 136 8.82 -10.79 7.82
CA GLN A 136 10.16 -11.35 7.66
C GLN A 136 10.17 -12.87 7.38
N ASP A 137 9.11 -13.57 7.77
CA ASP A 137 8.97 -15.00 7.56
C ASP A 137 8.32 -15.33 6.20
N ILE A 138 7.84 -14.29 5.49
CA ILE A 138 7.05 -14.39 4.26
C ILE A 138 7.79 -13.74 3.09
N LEU A 139 8.09 -12.44 3.20
CA LEU A 139 8.75 -11.65 2.17
C LEU A 139 10.25 -11.92 2.18
N LYS A 140 10.79 -12.17 0.99
CA LYS A 140 12.22 -12.39 0.73
C LYS A 140 12.67 -11.43 -0.36
N PRO A 141 13.99 -11.17 -0.49
CA PRO A 141 14.50 -10.36 -1.58
C PRO A 141 14.04 -10.89 -2.94
N ASP A 142 13.35 -10.05 -3.71
CA ASP A 142 12.85 -10.38 -5.03
C ASP A 142 13.83 -9.87 -6.09
N ILE A 143 14.79 -10.74 -6.44
CA ILE A 143 15.85 -10.41 -7.39
C ILE A 143 15.30 -10.14 -8.81
N PRO A 144 14.34 -10.92 -9.35
CA PRO A 144 13.66 -10.57 -10.61
C PRO A 144 13.00 -9.19 -10.61
N LEU A 145 12.22 -8.86 -9.56
CA LEU A 145 11.56 -7.56 -9.42
C LEU A 145 12.59 -6.42 -9.37
N ARG A 146 13.61 -6.56 -8.53
CA ARG A 146 14.72 -5.60 -8.43
C ARG A 146 15.35 -5.35 -9.80
N ASN A 147 15.66 -6.40 -10.55
CA ASN A 147 16.29 -6.28 -11.86
C ASN A 147 15.37 -5.62 -12.90
N MET A 148 14.07 -5.92 -12.88
CA MET A 148 13.10 -5.26 -13.75
C MET A 148 13.03 -3.76 -13.45
N LEU A 149 12.88 -3.37 -12.18
CA LEU A 149 12.84 -1.96 -11.78
C LEU A 149 14.15 -1.23 -12.10
N LEU A 150 15.30 -1.88 -11.93
CA LEU A 150 16.60 -1.31 -12.34
C LEU A 150 16.65 -1.01 -13.84
N ARG A 151 16.18 -1.92 -14.71
CA ARG A 151 16.11 -1.65 -16.15
C ARG A 151 15.20 -0.47 -16.45
N LEU A 152 14.03 -0.41 -15.83
CA LEU A 152 13.09 0.69 -15.99
C LEU A 152 13.72 2.05 -15.62
N ARG A 153 14.48 2.13 -14.53
CA ARG A 153 15.20 3.36 -14.14
C ARG A 153 16.32 3.72 -15.11
N GLN A 154 17.04 2.72 -15.63
CA GLN A 154 18.21 2.92 -16.48
C GLN A 154 17.86 3.33 -17.92
N SER A 155 16.62 3.13 -18.36
CA SER A 155 16.18 3.48 -19.71
C SER A 155 16.18 4.99 -19.99
N GLY A 156 16.09 5.82 -18.94
CA GLY A 156 15.93 7.28 -19.05
C GLY A 156 14.55 7.73 -19.56
N LYS A 157 13.57 6.81 -19.67
CA LYS A 157 12.21 7.11 -20.14
C LYS A 157 11.28 7.59 -19.02
N ILE A 158 11.52 7.11 -17.80
CA ILE A 158 10.83 7.48 -16.58
C ILE A 158 11.83 8.19 -15.65
N ASP A 159 11.49 9.40 -15.21
CA ASP A 159 12.36 10.20 -14.35
C ASP A 159 12.28 9.77 -12.89
N LYS A 160 11.07 9.35 -12.43
CA LYS A 160 10.85 8.88 -11.06
C LYS A 160 10.00 7.62 -11.01
N LEU A 161 10.42 6.67 -10.17
CA LEU A 161 9.55 5.62 -9.65
C LEU A 161 9.05 6.07 -8.28
N TRP A 162 7.73 6.16 -8.12
CA TRP A 162 7.10 6.70 -6.92
C TRP A 162 6.16 5.69 -6.30
N LEU A 163 6.27 5.49 -4.99
CA LEU A 163 5.36 4.61 -4.28
C LEU A 163 4.09 5.37 -3.93
N PHE A 164 2.93 4.77 -4.18
CA PHE A 164 1.63 5.35 -3.89
C PHE A 164 0.71 4.31 -3.26
N THR A 165 0.71 4.25 -1.93
CA THR A 165 0.06 3.20 -1.14
C THR A 165 -1.00 3.76 -0.19
N ASN A 166 -2.00 2.93 0.11
CA ASN A 166 -2.96 3.18 1.18
C ASN A 166 -2.43 2.79 2.57
N ALA A 167 -1.33 2.04 2.67
CA ALA A 167 -0.71 1.68 3.93
C ALA A 167 -0.05 2.89 4.62
N TYR A 168 0.24 2.76 5.92
CA TYR A 168 1.10 3.70 6.63
C TYR A 168 2.57 3.47 6.30
N LYS A 169 3.41 4.51 6.49
CA LYS A 169 4.83 4.48 6.09
C LYS A 169 5.65 3.35 6.72
N ASN A 170 5.31 2.92 7.94
CA ASN A 170 6.01 1.83 8.63
C ASN A 170 5.96 0.53 7.81
N HIS A 171 4.76 0.12 7.43
CA HIS A 171 4.51 -1.09 6.63
C HIS A 171 5.09 -0.95 5.22
N ALA A 172 4.85 0.19 4.57
CA ALA A 172 5.39 0.48 3.24
C ALA A 172 6.91 0.30 3.20
N ILE A 173 7.65 0.97 4.09
CA ILE A 173 9.11 0.88 4.18
C ILE A 173 9.56 -0.55 4.47
N ARG A 174 8.87 -1.24 5.38
CA ARG A 174 9.18 -2.62 5.75
C ARG A 174 9.10 -3.56 4.56
N CYS A 175 8.04 -3.49 3.76
CA CYS A 175 7.90 -4.30 2.55
C CYS A 175 9.05 -4.07 1.57
N LEU A 176 9.40 -2.81 1.28
CA LEU A 176 10.51 -2.50 0.36
C LEU A 176 11.86 -3.03 0.85
N ARG A 177 12.13 -2.88 2.14
CA ARG A 177 13.39 -3.34 2.75
C ARG A 177 13.49 -4.86 2.66
N LEU A 178 12.42 -5.60 2.96
CA LEU A 178 12.40 -7.07 2.88
C LEU A 178 12.50 -7.59 1.44
N LEU A 179 11.83 -6.92 0.50
CA LEU A 179 11.88 -7.27 -0.93
C LEU A 179 13.20 -6.87 -1.60
N GLY A 180 14.03 -6.05 -0.96
CA GLY A 180 15.32 -5.62 -1.51
C GLY A 180 15.17 -4.60 -2.64
N ILE A 181 14.21 -3.68 -2.52
CA ILE A 181 13.90 -2.66 -3.53
C ILE A 181 13.79 -1.23 -2.95
N ALA A 182 14.20 -1.03 -1.69
CA ALA A 182 14.07 0.25 -0.98
C ALA A 182 14.95 1.39 -1.53
N ASP A 183 15.91 1.08 -2.39
CA ASP A 183 16.77 2.04 -3.09
C ASP A 183 16.33 2.36 -4.52
N LEU A 184 15.24 1.75 -4.99
CA LEU A 184 14.79 1.84 -6.39
C LEU A 184 13.70 2.89 -6.63
N PHE A 185 13.19 3.51 -5.57
CA PHE A 185 12.14 4.53 -5.66
C PHE A 185 12.69 5.90 -5.25
N ASP A 186 12.07 6.96 -5.76
CA ASP A 186 12.47 8.34 -5.52
C ASP A 186 11.64 9.01 -4.41
N GLY A 187 10.58 8.33 -3.95
CA GLY A 187 9.73 8.80 -2.87
C GLY A 187 8.53 7.90 -2.59
N LEU A 188 7.79 8.29 -1.57
CA LEU A 188 6.64 7.57 -1.05
C LEU A 188 5.51 8.55 -0.69
N THR A 189 4.37 8.37 -1.35
CA THR A 189 3.08 8.89 -0.93
C THR A 189 2.31 7.78 -0.24
N TYR A 190 2.00 7.98 1.03
CA TYR A 190 1.32 6.99 1.88
C TYR A 190 0.07 7.62 2.53
N CYS A 191 -0.82 6.80 3.08
CA CYS A 191 -1.98 7.32 3.82
C CYS A 191 -1.55 7.77 5.22
N ASP A 192 -1.75 9.05 5.55
CA ASP A 192 -1.35 9.59 6.85
C ASP A 192 -2.35 9.22 7.95
N TYR A 193 -2.01 8.16 8.70
CA TYR A 193 -2.80 7.67 9.82
C TYR A 193 -2.69 8.53 11.09
N SER A 194 -1.91 9.61 11.10
CA SER A 194 -1.91 10.56 12.21
C SER A 194 -3.16 11.44 12.24
N ARG A 195 -3.92 11.51 11.13
CA ARG A 195 -5.17 12.27 11.04
C ARG A 195 -6.29 11.62 11.84
N THR A 196 -7.05 12.46 12.54
CA THR A 196 -8.14 12.03 13.44
C THR A 196 -9.55 12.39 12.93
N ASP A 197 -9.66 13.19 11.87
CA ASP A 197 -10.94 13.60 11.28
C ASP A 197 -11.40 12.63 10.19
N THR A 198 -10.54 12.39 9.20
CA THR A 198 -10.70 11.38 8.15
C THR A 198 -9.34 11.05 7.55
N LEU A 199 -9.27 9.97 6.81
CA LEU A 199 -8.07 9.55 6.10
C LEU A 199 -8.20 9.90 4.61
N VAL A 200 -7.11 10.40 4.01
CA VAL A 200 -7.02 10.62 2.57
C VAL A 200 -6.33 9.40 1.97
N CYS A 201 -7.11 8.57 1.29
CA CYS A 201 -6.66 7.30 0.70
C CYS A 201 -7.28 7.11 -0.69
N LYS A 202 -6.64 6.28 -1.52
CA LYS A 202 -7.21 5.80 -2.79
C LYS A 202 -8.51 5.03 -2.50
N PRO A 203 -9.54 5.10 -3.36
CA PRO A 203 -9.56 5.72 -4.69
C PRO A 203 -9.90 7.22 -4.69
N HIS A 204 -9.91 7.90 -3.55
CA HIS A 204 -10.35 9.30 -3.51
C HIS A 204 -9.39 10.23 -4.26
N VAL A 205 -9.91 11.14 -5.10
CA VAL A 205 -9.11 12.07 -5.93
C VAL A 205 -8.04 12.83 -5.14
N LYS A 206 -8.36 13.32 -3.93
CA LYS A 206 -7.39 13.97 -3.01
C LYS A 206 -6.12 13.14 -2.75
N ALA A 207 -6.18 11.81 -2.78
CA ALA A 207 -5.00 10.97 -2.65
C ALA A 207 -4.09 11.07 -3.88
N PHE A 208 -4.67 11.13 -5.08
CA PHE A 208 -3.94 11.32 -6.34
C PHE A 208 -3.38 12.75 -6.43
N GLU A 209 -4.13 13.77 -6.00
CA GLU A 209 -3.64 15.15 -5.90
C GLU A 209 -2.43 15.26 -4.94
N LYS A 210 -2.47 14.54 -3.80
CA LYS A 210 -1.33 14.42 -2.89
C LYS A 210 -0.13 13.76 -3.58
N ALA A 211 -0.32 12.62 -4.25
CA ALA A 211 0.73 11.92 -4.97
C ALA A 211 1.36 12.77 -6.08
N MET A 212 0.53 13.50 -6.82
CA MET A 212 0.97 14.44 -7.86
C MET A 212 1.85 15.54 -7.28
N LYS A 213 1.39 16.19 -6.19
CA LYS A 213 2.15 17.23 -5.50
C LYS A 213 3.47 16.71 -4.93
N GLU A 214 3.45 15.57 -4.25
CA GLU A 214 4.61 15.00 -3.55
C GLU A 214 5.66 14.40 -4.49
N SER A 215 5.26 13.89 -5.66
CA SER A 215 6.20 13.41 -6.68
C SER A 215 6.78 14.55 -7.53
N GLY A 216 6.11 15.71 -7.54
CA GLY A 216 6.46 16.87 -8.37
C GLY A 216 5.95 16.74 -9.80
N LEU A 217 5.02 15.81 -10.05
CA LEU A 217 4.36 15.64 -11.34
C LEU A 217 3.52 16.88 -11.67
N ALA A 218 3.72 17.44 -12.87
CA ALA A 218 3.00 18.63 -13.30
C ALA A 218 1.63 18.32 -13.95
N ARG A 219 1.47 17.17 -14.61
CA ARG A 219 0.25 16.78 -15.33
C ARG A 219 0.06 15.26 -15.31
N TYR A 220 -1.17 14.79 -15.17
CA TYR A 220 -1.49 13.35 -15.20
C TYR A 220 -1.10 12.68 -16.53
N GLU A 221 -1.08 13.41 -17.66
CA GLU A 221 -0.66 12.86 -18.96
C GLU A 221 0.81 12.36 -19.00
N ASN A 222 1.62 12.70 -17.99
CA ASN A 222 3.00 12.23 -17.80
C ASN A 222 3.11 11.12 -16.74
N ALA A 223 2.00 10.61 -16.22
CA ALA A 223 1.96 9.59 -15.19
C ALA A 223 1.58 8.21 -15.72
N TYR A 224 2.26 7.20 -15.20
CA TYR A 224 1.94 5.78 -15.34
C TYR A 224 1.55 5.24 -13.96
N PHE A 225 0.65 4.27 -13.90
CA PHE A 225 0.18 3.75 -12.61
C PHE A 225 -0.09 2.25 -12.67
N ILE A 226 0.40 1.50 -11.68
CA ILE A 226 0.08 0.09 -11.47
C ILE A 226 -0.49 -0.12 -10.07
N ASP A 227 -1.60 -0.85 -9.99
CA ASP A 227 -2.36 -1.12 -8.76
C ASP A 227 -3.22 -2.38 -8.97
N ASP A 228 -3.52 -3.12 -7.90
CA ASP A 228 -4.39 -4.30 -7.94
C ASP A 228 -5.88 -3.93 -7.78
N SER A 229 -6.19 -2.71 -7.34
CA SER A 229 -7.56 -2.23 -7.19
C SER A 229 -8.09 -1.59 -8.47
N GLY A 230 -9.15 -2.19 -9.03
CA GLY A 230 -9.85 -1.65 -10.18
C GLY A 230 -10.38 -0.23 -9.96
N LYS A 231 -10.86 0.10 -8.75
CA LYS A 231 -11.31 1.47 -8.39
C LYS A 231 -10.17 2.48 -8.36
N ASN A 232 -8.99 2.09 -7.90
CA ASN A 232 -7.81 2.96 -7.91
C ASN A 232 -7.41 3.26 -9.35
N ILE A 233 -7.33 2.22 -10.18
CA ILE A 233 -7.05 2.33 -11.62
C ILE A 233 -8.11 3.20 -12.32
N GLU A 234 -9.39 3.03 -12.01
CA GLU A 234 -10.47 3.82 -12.59
C GLU A 234 -10.27 5.32 -12.32
N THR A 235 -9.85 5.66 -11.10
CA THR A 235 -9.56 7.05 -10.74
C THR A 235 -8.35 7.59 -11.50
N GLY A 236 -7.29 6.81 -11.65
CA GLY A 236 -6.12 7.18 -12.45
C GLY A 236 -6.48 7.48 -13.91
N ILE A 237 -7.29 6.61 -14.53
CA ILE A 237 -7.79 6.80 -15.90
C ILE A 237 -8.66 8.05 -16.00
N LYS A 238 -9.63 8.24 -15.09
CA LYS A 238 -10.52 9.42 -15.08
C LYS A 238 -9.75 10.73 -14.90
N LEU A 239 -8.63 10.72 -14.19
CA LEU A 239 -7.75 11.88 -14.03
C LEU A 239 -6.84 12.15 -15.24
N GLY A 240 -6.81 11.24 -16.22
CA GLY A 240 -6.04 11.41 -17.45
C GLY A 240 -4.60 10.90 -17.36
N MET A 241 -4.33 9.91 -16.51
CA MET A 241 -3.02 9.22 -16.51
C MET A 241 -2.73 8.57 -17.86
N LYS A 242 -1.47 8.59 -18.29
CA LYS A 242 -1.03 8.13 -19.62
C LYS A 242 -1.37 6.66 -19.86
N THR A 243 -1.07 5.82 -18.88
CA THR A 243 -1.33 4.39 -18.92
C THR A 243 -1.53 3.90 -17.49
N CYS A 244 -2.65 3.24 -17.25
CA CYS A 244 -2.92 2.56 -15.98
C CYS A 244 -2.99 1.06 -16.21
N ILE A 245 -2.28 0.31 -15.36
CA ILE A 245 -2.11 -1.12 -15.44
C ILE A 245 -2.78 -1.74 -14.22
N HIS A 246 -3.84 -2.52 -14.44
CA HIS A 246 -4.53 -3.26 -13.40
C HIS A 246 -3.88 -4.63 -13.24
N LEU A 247 -3.26 -4.87 -12.08
CA LEU A 247 -2.65 -6.16 -11.76
C LEU A 247 -3.70 -7.11 -11.18
N VAL A 248 -4.00 -8.20 -11.88
CA VAL A 248 -4.99 -9.20 -11.47
C VAL A 248 -4.33 -10.59 -11.53
N GLU A 249 -3.81 -11.05 -10.38
CA GLU A 249 -3.06 -12.32 -10.32
C GLU A 249 -3.90 -13.56 -10.68
N ASN A 250 -5.14 -13.62 -10.20
CA ASN A 250 -6.04 -14.75 -10.46
C ASN A 250 -7.43 -14.27 -10.89
N GLU A 251 -8.15 -13.67 -9.95
CA GLU A 251 -9.51 -13.18 -10.14
C GLU A 251 -9.63 -11.77 -9.57
N VAL A 252 -10.53 -10.98 -10.14
CA VAL A 252 -10.82 -9.64 -9.66
C VAL A 252 -11.47 -9.70 -8.28
N ASN A 253 -10.93 -8.94 -7.33
CA ASN A 253 -11.60 -8.72 -6.05
C ASN A 253 -12.78 -7.73 -6.24
N GLU A 254 -14.01 -8.23 -6.13
CA GLU A 254 -15.23 -7.42 -6.31
C GLU A 254 -15.32 -6.20 -5.38
N ILE A 255 -14.74 -6.27 -4.17
CA ILE A 255 -14.72 -5.15 -3.22
C ILE A 255 -13.85 -4.01 -3.77
N LEU A 256 -12.70 -4.38 -4.36
CA LEU A 256 -11.73 -3.48 -4.97
C LEU A 256 -12.15 -2.96 -6.35
N GLY A 257 -13.23 -3.51 -6.92
CA GLY A 257 -13.84 -3.09 -8.17
C GLY A 257 -13.32 -3.84 -9.40
N GLN A 258 -14.19 -3.91 -10.42
CA GLN A 258 -13.89 -4.50 -11.71
C GLN A 258 -12.81 -3.74 -12.45
N THR A 259 -12.13 -4.41 -13.38
CA THR A 259 -11.19 -3.76 -14.29
C THR A 259 -11.93 -2.67 -15.09
N PRO A 260 -11.52 -1.40 -14.97
CA PRO A 260 -12.18 -0.31 -15.67
C PRO A 260 -11.78 -0.28 -17.15
N GLU A 261 -12.65 0.29 -17.98
CA GLU A 261 -12.36 0.52 -19.40
C GLU A 261 -11.09 1.39 -19.57
N GLY A 262 -10.22 1.00 -20.50
CA GLY A 262 -8.96 1.68 -20.78
C GLY A 262 -7.77 1.22 -19.93
N ALA A 263 -7.97 0.35 -18.94
CA ALA A 263 -6.86 -0.28 -18.21
C ALA A 263 -6.21 -1.39 -19.05
N ILE A 264 -4.89 -1.53 -18.92
CA ILE A 264 -4.19 -2.75 -19.35
C ILE A 264 -4.19 -3.75 -18.20
N VAL A 265 -4.44 -5.03 -18.46
CA VAL A 265 -4.42 -6.09 -17.44
C VAL A 265 -3.18 -6.94 -17.57
N ILE A 266 -2.52 -7.23 -16.45
CA ILE A 266 -1.43 -8.20 -16.33
C ILE A 266 -1.66 -9.08 -15.10
N SER A 267 -1.05 -10.27 -15.06
CA SER A 267 -1.19 -11.20 -13.92
C SER A 267 0.00 -11.22 -12.96
N ASP A 268 1.14 -10.69 -13.40
CA ASP A 268 2.36 -10.57 -12.62
C ASP A 268 3.01 -9.22 -12.94
N ILE A 269 3.50 -8.49 -11.93
CA ILE A 269 4.21 -7.22 -12.12
C ILE A 269 5.43 -7.38 -13.05
N LEU A 270 6.03 -8.58 -13.11
CA LEU A 270 7.13 -8.89 -14.01
C LEU A 270 6.72 -8.93 -15.49
N GLU A 271 5.43 -8.82 -15.81
CA GLU A 271 4.89 -8.66 -17.16
C GLU A 271 4.86 -7.19 -17.62
N LEU A 272 5.18 -6.22 -16.76
CA LEU A 272 5.30 -4.81 -17.17
C LEU A 272 6.15 -4.60 -18.45
N PRO A 273 7.31 -5.27 -18.63
CA PRO A 273 8.08 -5.19 -19.88
C PRO A 273 7.34 -5.64 -21.14
N HIS A 274 6.24 -6.40 -21.02
CA HIS A 274 5.44 -6.84 -22.16
C HIS A 274 4.40 -5.79 -22.58
N VAL A 275 3.87 -5.04 -21.62
CA VAL A 275 2.74 -4.12 -21.85
C VAL A 275 3.13 -2.64 -21.96
N VAL A 276 4.27 -2.26 -21.39
CA VAL A 276 4.85 -0.91 -21.50
C VAL A 276 6.32 -1.01 -21.92
N SER A 277 6.57 -1.83 -22.94
CA SER A 277 7.91 -2.21 -23.41
C SER A 277 8.78 -1.02 -23.84
N ASP A 278 8.16 0.08 -24.30
CA ASP A 278 8.85 1.30 -24.70
C ASP A 278 9.48 2.09 -23.53
N LEU A 279 9.10 1.76 -22.29
CA LEU A 279 9.65 2.34 -21.06
C LEU A 279 10.93 1.63 -20.58
N PHE A 280 11.22 0.43 -21.07
CA PHE A 280 12.42 -0.36 -20.73
C PHE A 280 13.54 -0.19 -21.76
#